data_AF-A0A9P1AK76-F1
#
_entry.id   AF-A0A9P1AK76-F1
#
_cell.length_a   1.000
_cell.length_b   1.000
_cell.length_c   1.000
_cell.angle_alpha   90.00
_cell.angle_beta   90.00
_cell.angle_gamma   90.00
#
_symmetry.space_group_name_H-M   'P 1'
#
loop_
_entity.id
_entity.type
_entity.pdbx_description
1 polymer ?
#
loop_
_entity_poly.entity_id
_entity_poly.type
_entity_poly.pdbx_seq_one_letter_code
_entity_poly.pdbx_strand_id
1 'polypeptide(L)' 'MAVDLKQHLELVDYLGVVAVWCVFFAILFVLSFIFNFTCIKKDDDITALERWGYKKNIGMRLGPHRHSTIGRQMPHNIHD' A
#
# COMPACT_ATOMS: atom_id res chain seq x y z
N MET A 1 33.49 -44.70 -7.12
CA MET A 1 32.69 -43.84 -6.21
C MET A 1 31.93 -42.89 -7.12
N ALA A 2 30.63 -43.09 -7.32
CA ALA A 2 29.82 -42.17 -8.12
C ALA A 2 29.43 -41.00 -7.21
N VAL A 3 29.81 -39.78 -7.59
CA VAL A 3 29.41 -38.57 -6.88
C VAL A 3 28.03 -38.19 -7.39
N ASP A 4 27.03 -38.21 -6.50
CA ASP A 4 25.70 -37.73 -6.85
C ASP A 4 25.72 -36.19 -6.88
N LEU A 5 25.44 -35.62 -8.05
CA LEU A 5 25.50 -34.18 -8.31
C LEU A 5 24.11 -33.52 -8.22
N LYS A 6 23.09 -34.24 -7.74
CA LYS A 6 21.71 -33.76 -7.80
C LYS A 6 21.48 -32.72 -6.70
N GLN A 7 21.11 -31.51 -7.11
CA GLN A 7 20.77 -30.45 -6.17
C GLN A 7 19.46 -30.82 -5.44
N HIS A 8 19.55 -31.07 -4.13
CA HIS A 8 18.39 -31.24 -3.27
C HIS A 8 17.86 -29.85 -2.88
N LEU A 9 16.79 -29.40 -3.53
CA LEU A 9 16.07 -28.19 -3.13
C LEU A 9 14.99 -28.53 -2.11
N GLU A 10 15.06 -27.86 -0.96
CA GLU A 10 13.99 -27.91 0.02
C GLU A 10 12.94 -26.83 -0.28
N LEU A 11 11.75 -27.00 0.29
CA LEU A 11 10.65 -26.04 0.13
C LEU A 11 11.07 -24.63 0.57
N VAL A 12 11.93 -24.53 1.59
CA VAL A 12 12.44 -23.27 2.12
C VAL A 12 13.22 -22.46 1.07
N ASP A 13 13.94 -23.13 0.17
CA ASP A 13 14.71 -22.48 -0.89
C ASP A 13 13.79 -21.75 -1.87
N TYR A 14 12.61 -22.32 -2.16
CA TYR A 14 11.59 -21.68 -2.99
C TYR A 14 10.85 -20.55 -2.28
N LEU A 15 10.66 -20.65 -0.96
CA LEU A 15 10.03 -19.60 -0.15
C LEU A 15 10.87 -18.33 -0.08
N GLY A 16 12.19 -18.42 -0.28
CA GLY A 16 13.07 -17.26 -0.35
C GLY A 16 12.62 -16.22 -1.39
N VAL A 17 12.19 -16.66 -2.57
CA VAL A 17 11.70 -15.76 -3.64
C VAL A 17 10.41 -15.05 -3.21
N VAL A 18 9.50 -15.77 -2.56
CA VAL A 18 8.24 -15.21 -2.03
C VAL A 18 8.53 -14.22 -0.91
N ALA A 19 9.47 -14.52 -0.02
CA ALA A 19 9.86 -13.63 1.06
C ALA A 19 10.44 -12.32 0.54
N VAL A 20 11.37 -12.38 -0.42
CA VAL A 20 11.96 -11.19 -1.05
C VAL A 20 10.89 -10.36 -1.78
N TRP A 21 9.98 -11.03 -2.49
CA TRP A 21 8.84 -10.38 -3.15
C TRP A 21 7.97 -9.63 -2.13
N CYS A 22 7.56 -10.28 -1.04
CA CYS A 22 6.79 -9.64 0.03
C CYS A 22 7.50 -8.44 0.64
N VAL A 23 8.80 -8.55 0.93
CA VAL A 23 9.61 -7.46 1.50
C VAL A 23 9.69 -6.27 0.54
N PHE A 24 9.90 -6.52 -0.76
CA PHE A 24 9.94 -5.47 -1.76
C PHE A 24 8.63 -4.68 -1.83
N PHE A 25 7.49 -5.37 -1.92
CA PHE A 25 6.18 -4.71 -1.95
C PHE A 25 5.85 -4.01 -0.63
N ALA A 26 6.26 -4.56 0.51
CA ALA A 26 6.11 -3.90 1.80
C ALA A 26 6.90 -2.57 1.85
N ILE A 27 8.13 -2.55 1.34
CA ILE A 27 8.93 -1.31 1.26
C ILE A 27 8.26 -0.30 0.34
N LEU A 28 7.82 -0.70 -0.85
CA LEU A 28 7.11 0.19 -1.78
C LEU A 28 5.83 0.76 -1.15
N PHE A 29 5.08 -0.07 -0.42
CA PHE A 29 3.88 0.35 0.28
C PHE A 29 4.19 1.39 1.36
N VAL A 30 5.21 1.16 2.19
CA VAL A 30 5.64 2.11 3.22
C VAL A 30 6.12 3.42 2.60
N LEU A 31 6.92 3.37 1.54
CA LEU A 31 7.37 4.56 0.82
C LEU A 31 6.20 5.33 0.21
N SER A 32 5.24 4.63 -0.40
CA SER A 32 4.01 5.25 -0.92
C SER A 32 3.25 5.98 0.18
N PHE A 33 3.13 5.39 1.37
CA PHE A 33 2.48 6.01 2.51
C PHE A 33 3.27 7.22 3.02
N ILE A 34 4.59 7.13 3.10
CA ILE A 34 5.45 8.25 3.50
C ILE A 34 5.28 9.42 2.53
N PHE A 35 5.41 9.19 1.22
CA PHE A 35 5.22 10.25 0.22
C PHE A 35 3.81 10.83 0.26
N ASN A 36 2.78 10.01 0.47
CA ASN A 36 1.41 10.46 0.64
C ASN A 36 1.24 11.41 1.85
N PHE A 37 1.96 11.17 2.94
CA PHE A 37 1.87 12.01 4.15
C PHE A 37 2.82 13.21 4.15
N THR A 38 4.02 13.10 3.56
CA THR A 38 5.06 14.14 3.65
C THR A 38 5.05 15.09 2.46
N CYS A 39 4.75 14.60 1.25
CA CYS A 39 4.83 15.40 0.03
C CYS A 39 3.53 16.15 -0.29
N ILE A 40 2.44 15.87 0.43
CA ILE A 40 1.12 16.43 0.14
C ILE A 40 0.83 17.55 1.12
N LYS A 41 0.74 18.77 0.58
CA LYS A 41 0.35 19.95 1.34
C LYS A 41 -1.16 19.97 1.52
N LYS A 42 -1.61 20.78 2.49
CA LYS A 42 -3.04 20.96 2.80
C LYS A 42 -3.86 21.59 1.67
N ASP A 43 -3.17 22.15 0.68
CA ASP A 43 -3.76 22.83 -0.47
C ASP A 43 -3.76 21.95 -1.73
N ASP A 44 -3.14 20.77 -1.68
CA ASP A 44 -3.14 19.80 -2.77
C ASP A 44 -4.44 18.98 -2.79
N ASP A 45 -4.75 18.38 -3.95
CA ASP A 45 -5.93 17.55 -4.13
C ASP A 45 -5.98 16.34 -3.19
N ILE A 46 -7.20 15.88 -2.87
CA ILE A 46 -7.41 14.70 -2.03
C ILE A 46 -6.73 13.49 -2.67
N THR A 47 -5.98 12.75 -1.85
CA THR A 47 -5.28 11.56 -2.31
C THR A 47 -6.24 10.41 -2.62
N ALA A 48 -5.77 9.49 -3.47
CA ALA A 48 -6.48 8.24 -3.72
C ALA A 48 -6.73 7.43 -2.43
N LEU A 49 -5.79 7.45 -1.48
CA LEU A 49 -5.93 6.79 -0.17
C LEU A 49 -7.02 7.44 0.69
N GLU A 50 -7.02 8.76 0.80
CA GLU A 50 -8.06 9.49 1.55
C GLU A 50 -9.45 9.31 0.94
N ARG A 51 -9.57 9.35 -0.40
CA ARG A 51 -10.82 9.06 -1.11
C ARG A 51 -11.31 7.64 -0.83
N TRP A 52 -10.41 6.66 -0.88
CA TRP A 52 -10.74 5.26 -0.63
C TRP A 52 -11.15 5.03 0.83
N GLY A 53 -10.41 5.63 1.78
CA GLY A 53 -10.73 5.59 3.21
C GLY A 53 -12.12 6.14 3.52
N TYR A 54 -12.44 7.29 2.93
CA TYR A 54 -13.76 7.90 3.05
C TYR A 54 -14.85 7.01 2.46
N LYS A 55 -14.67 6.47 1.24
CA LYS A 55 -15.65 5.56 0.59
C LYS A 55 -15.89 4.28 1.41
N LYS A 56 -14.85 3.77 2.07
CA LYS A 56 -14.93 2.57 2.92
C LYS A 56 -15.33 2.86 4.36
N ASN A 57 -15.66 4.10 4.72
CA ASN A 57 -15.95 4.54 6.09
C ASN A 57 -14.87 4.13 7.10
N ILE A 58 -13.60 4.21 6.68
CA ILE A 58 -12.46 3.94 7.55
C ILE A 58 -12.28 5.17 8.44
N GLY A 59 -12.54 5.01 9.75
CA GLY A 59 -12.45 6.10 10.74
C GLY A 59 -11.02 6.59 11.03
N MET A 60 -10.03 6.17 10.26
CA MET A 60 -8.63 6.53 10.42
C MET A 60 -8.20 7.55 9.35
N ARG A 61 -7.31 8.48 9.72
CA ARG A 61 -6.72 9.43 8.76
C ARG A 61 -5.73 8.70 7.87
N LEU A 62 -6.05 8.58 6.59
CA LEU A 62 -5.19 7.98 5.56
C LEU A 62 -4.35 9.01 4.79
N GLY A 63 -4.34 10.26 5.26
CA GLY A 63 -3.54 11.35 4.71
C GLY A 63 -3.61 12.60 5.60
N PRO A 64 -3.07 13.73 5.12
CA PRO A 64 -2.97 14.97 5.89
C PRO A 64 -4.33 15.64 6.11
N HIS A 65 -5.31 15.44 5.23
CA HIS A 65 -6.61 16.10 5.30
C HIS A 65 -7.51 15.47 6.36
N ARG A 66 -8.41 16.29 6.92
CA ARG A 66 -9.41 15.83 7.89
C ARG A 66 -10.61 15.26 7.15
N HIS A 67 -11.25 14.25 7.73
CA HIS A 67 -12.45 13.60 7.17
C HIS A 67 -13.56 14.60 6.76
N SER A 68 -13.71 15.70 7.51
CA SER A 68 -14.65 16.79 7.19
C SER A 68 -14.30 17.57 5.92
N THR A 69 -13.02 17.73 5.62
CA THR A 69 -12.54 18.43 4.41
C THR A 69 -12.72 17.54 3.19
N ILE A 70 -12.40 16.24 3.34
CA ILE A 70 -12.56 15.24 2.29
C ILE A 70 -14.02 15.18 1.81
N GLY A 71 -14.97 15.13 2.75
CA GLY A 71 -16.40 15.10 2.41
C GLY A 71 -16.91 16.32 1.63
N ARG A 72 -16.26 17.48 1.73
CA ARG A 72 -16.64 18.69 0.96
C ARG A 72 -16.15 18.68 -0.48
N GLN A 73 -15.02 18.02 -0.74
CA GLN A 73 -14.37 17.95 -2.04
C GLN A 73 -14.73 16.67 -2.81
N MET A 74 -15.36 15.70 -2.15
CA MET A 74 -15.89 14.51 -2.81
C MET A 74 -17.10 14.89 -3.67
N PRO A 75 -17.09 14.60 -4.99
CA PRO A 75 -18.27 14.79 -5.82
C PRO A 75 -19.37 13.85 -5.31
N HIS A 76 -20.58 14.39 -5.13
CA HIS A 76 -21.77 13.67 -4.69
C HIS A 76 -22.34 12.79 -5.83
N ASN A 77 -21.48 12.03 -6.51
CA ASN A 77 -21.93 11.04 -7.48
C ASN A 77 -22.20 9.73 -6.74
N ILE A 78 -23.30 9.75 -6.01
CA ILE A 78 -24.08 8.55 -5.70
C ILE A 78 -24.71 8.13 -7.02
N HIS A 79 -24.11 7.16 -7.68
CA HIS A 79 -24.85 6.21 -8.51
C HIS A 79 -24.02 4.93 -8.59
N ASP A 80 -24.56 3.92 -7.88
CA ASP A 80 -24.51 2.47 -8.11
C ASP A 80 -23.14 1.77 -8.12
#